data_AF-A0A0B8P751-F1
#
_entry.id   AF-A0A0B8P751-F1
#
_cell.length_a   1.000
_cell.length_b   1.000
_cell.length_c   1.000
_cell.angle_alpha   90.00
_cell.angle_beta   90.00
_cell.angle_gamma   90.00
#
_symmetry.space_group_name_H-M   'P 1'
#
loop_
_entity.id
_entity.type
_entity.pdbx_description
1 polymer ?
#
loop_
_entity_poly.entity_id
_entity_poly.type
_entity_poly.pdbx_seq_one_letter_code
_entity_poly.pdbx_strand_id
1 'polypeptide(L)'
;MEFSLEVLTFLFFIASLAGFIDAMAGGGGLLTVPALLAAGVPPTQALATNKLQSSFGSFSASLYFIRNGLVSLKEMRLAIFFTFIGAAIGAEAVQFIDASILTSLIPVLLILISLYFLLAPPTRESSHGKQKISDAMFALTVGGSVGFYDGFFGPGTGSIFTVCFVAIGHFSLVDATARTKVLNFTSNFAALTFLSSQACLSGR
;
A
#
# COMPACT_ATOMS: atom_id res chain seq x y z
N MET A 1 15.58 18.26 -13.25
CA MET A 1 15.47 18.65 -11.82
C MET A 1 16.83 18.46 -11.21
N GLU A 2 17.45 19.52 -10.70
CA GLU A 2 18.62 19.40 -9.82
C GLU A 2 18.11 19.54 -8.38
N PHE A 3 18.26 18.50 -7.57
CA PHE A 3 17.90 18.56 -6.15
C PHE A 3 19.06 19.16 -5.36
N SER A 4 18.78 20.16 -4.54
CA SER A 4 19.78 20.67 -3.59
C SER A 4 20.10 19.61 -2.53
N LEU A 5 21.31 19.67 -1.97
CA LEU A 5 21.75 18.73 -0.94
C LEU A 5 20.86 18.80 0.32
N GLU A 6 20.27 19.96 0.59
CA GLU A 6 19.28 20.18 1.64
C GLU A 6 17.99 19.39 1.39
N VAL A 7 17.44 19.47 0.17
CA VAL A 7 16.23 18.72 -0.21
C VAL A 7 16.49 17.22 -0.16
N LEU A 8 17.65 16.76 -0.64
CA LEU A 8 18.01 15.34 -0.60
C LEU A 8 18.14 14.83 0.84
N THR A 9 18.76 15.61 1.71
CA THR A 9 18.89 15.28 3.15
C THR A 9 17.52 15.20 3.80
N PHE A 10 16.64 16.18 3.55
CA PHE A 10 15.28 16.18 4.05
C PHE A 10 14.49 14.95 3.58
N LEU A 11 14.51 14.66 2.28
CA LEU A 11 13.83 13.49 1.70
C LEU A 11 14.38 12.18 2.24
N PHE A 12 15.69 12.07 2.49
CA PHE A 12 16.29 10.89 3.09
C PHE A 12 15.73 10.59 4.49
N PHE A 13 15.64 11.60 5.35
CA PHE A 13 15.08 11.43 6.69
C PHE A 13 13.59 11.08 6.65
N ILE A 14 12.81 11.77 5.80
CA ILE A 14 11.38 11.47 5.62
C ILE A 14 11.20 10.05 5.08
N ALA A 15 11.94 9.65 4.05
CA ALA A 15 11.84 8.31 3.47
C ALA A 15 12.24 7.22 4.48
N SER A 16 13.26 7.47 5.31
CA SER A 16 13.69 6.54 6.35
C SER A 16 12.60 6.35 7.42
N LEU A 17 12.04 7.46 7.92
CA LEU A 17 10.95 7.42 8.90
C LEU A 17 9.69 6.79 8.32
N ALA A 18 9.33 7.18 7.10
CA ALA A 18 8.18 6.63 6.38
C ALA A 18 8.35 5.14 6.14
N GLY A 19 9.54 4.66 5.75
CA GLY A 19 9.83 3.24 5.57
C GLY A 19 9.71 2.45 6.87
N PHE A 20 10.15 3.02 7.99
CA PHE A 20 9.96 2.43 9.32
C PHE A 20 8.48 2.31 9.70
N ILE A 21 7.71 3.40 9.54
CA ILE A 21 6.26 3.40 9.79
C ILE A 21 5.55 2.43 8.83
N ASP A 22 6.00 2.35 7.58
CA ASP A 22 5.45 1.43 6.60
C ASP A 22 5.69 -0.02 6.98
N ALA A 23 6.89 -0.36 7.49
CA ALA A 23 7.19 -1.69 7.98
C ALA A 23 6.33 -2.06 9.20
N MET A 24 6.02 -1.11 10.09
CA MET A 24 5.16 -1.33 11.26
C MET A 24 3.67 -1.40 10.90
N ALA A 25 3.11 -0.32 10.38
CA ALA A 25 1.67 -0.10 10.23
C ALA A 25 1.20 -0.01 8.76
N GLY A 26 2.12 0.24 7.81
CA GLY A 26 1.79 0.27 6.37
C GLY A 26 1.12 1.58 5.92
N GLY A 27 1.44 2.67 6.62
CA GLY A 27 0.99 4.03 6.31
C GLY A 27 2.09 4.96 5.81
N GLY A 28 3.30 4.45 5.52
CA GLY A 28 4.46 5.29 5.21
C GLY A 28 4.26 6.15 3.95
N GLY A 29 3.49 5.65 2.98
CA GLY A 29 3.17 6.41 1.77
C GLY A 29 2.38 7.69 2.01
N LEU A 30 1.68 7.82 3.16
CA LEU A 30 1.04 9.08 3.55
C LEU A 30 2.06 10.17 3.93
N LEU A 31 3.32 9.80 4.19
CA LEU A 31 4.43 10.72 4.40
C LEU A 31 5.29 10.87 3.14
N THR A 32 5.69 9.76 2.52
CA THR A 32 6.60 9.76 1.36
C THR A 32 6.01 10.52 0.17
N VAL A 33 4.75 10.25 -0.21
CA VAL A 33 4.15 10.87 -1.41
C VAL A 33 4.03 12.39 -1.27
N PRO A 34 3.44 12.97 -0.21
CA PRO A 34 3.37 14.43 -0.09
C PRO A 34 4.76 15.08 0.03
N ALA A 35 5.75 14.44 0.65
CA ALA A 35 7.11 14.96 0.70
C ALA A 35 7.78 15.02 -0.69
N LEU A 36 7.61 13.97 -1.51
CA LEU A 36 8.10 13.95 -2.89
C LEU A 36 7.40 14.99 -3.76
N LEU A 37 6.07 15.12 -3.63
CA LEU A 37 5.31 16.14 -4.35
C LEU A 37 5.74 17.56 -3.93
N ALA A 38 5.97 17.79 -2.64
CA ALA A 38 6.47 19.07 -2.13
C ALA A 38 7.89 19.40 -2.64
N ALA A 39 8.71 18.37 -2.91
CA ALA A 39 10.02 18.50 -3.55
C ALA A 39 9.94 18.70 -5.08
N GLY A 40 8.74 18.76 -5.67
CA GLY A 40 8.53 18.96 -7.10
C GLY A 40 8.60 17.70 -7.95
N VAL A 41 8.62 16.50 -7.33
CA VAL A 41 8.60 15.22 -8.06
C VAL A 41 7.23 15.04 -8.73
N PRO A 42 7.17 14.70 -10.02
CA PRO A 42 5.91 14.41 -10.70
C PRO A 42 5.09 13.31 -10.01
N PRO A 43 3.75 13.40 -10.01
CA PRO A 43 2.86 12.44 -9.35
C PRO A 43 3.17 10.97 -9.63
N THR A 44 3.36 10.61 -10.90
CA THR A 44 3.62 9.23 -11.31
C THR A 44 4.95 8.72 -10.76
N GLN A 45 5.99 9.55 -10.76
CA GLN A 45 7.30 9.22 -10.18
C GLN A 45 7.24 9.15 -8.66
N ALA A 46 6.46 10.01 -8.01
CA ALA A 46 6.28 9.98 -6.56
C ALA A 46 5.57 8.69 -6.10
N LEU A 47 4.52 8.28 -6.82
CA LEU A 47 3.84 7.00 -6.56
C LEU A 47 4.75 5.81 -6.81
N ALA A 48 5.47 5.77 -7.94
CA ALA A 48 6.41 4.69 -8.25
C ALA A 48 7.53 4.57 -7.20
N THR A 49 8.09 5.71 -6.75
CA THR A 49 9.11 5.75 -5.69
C THR A 49 8.56 5.21 -4.38
N ASN A 50 7.34 5.60 -4.01
CA ASN A 50 6.67 5.05 -2.82
C ASN A 50 6.46 3.53 -2.93
N LYS A 51 6.07 3.01 -4.09
CA LYS A 51 5.92 1.57 -4.33
C LYS A 51 7.22 0.81 -4.17
N LEU A 52 8.31 1.35 -4.70
CA LEU A 52 9.63 0.76 -4.56
C LEU A 52 10.04 0.72 -3.08
N GLN A 53 9.91 1.84 -2.36
CA GLN A 53 10.22 1.92 -0.93
C GLN A 53 9.37 0.93 -0.10
N SER A 54 8.05 0.93 -0.30
CA SER A 54 7.12 0.08 0.44
C SER A 54 7.34 -1.41 0.16
N SER A 55 7.80 -1.77 -1.04
CA SER A 55 8.13 -3.17 -1.38
C SER A 55 9.18 -3.76 -0.45
N PHE A 56 10.27 -3.05 -0.16
CA PHE A 56 11.32 -3.55 0.73
C PHE A 56 10.83 -3.68 2.17
N GLY A 57 10.09 -2.69 2.67
CA GLY A 57 9.53 -2.71 4.03
C GLY A 57 8.52 -3.85 4.22
N SER A 58 7.55 -3.96 3.30
CA SER A 58 6.54 -5.02 3.31
C SER A 58 7.13 -6.41 3.04
N PHE A 59 8.16 -6.53 2.20
CA PHE A 59 8.88 -7.80 2.00
C PHE A 59 9.55 -8.28 3.28
N SER A 60 10.33 -7.40 3.93
CA SER A 60 11.05 -7.73 5.17
C SER A 60 10.07 -8.16 6.27
N ALA A 61 8.99 -7.40 6.46
CA ALA A 61 7.96 -7.72 7.45
C ALA A 61 7.21 -9.02 7.10
N SER A 62 6.86 -9.24 5.82
CA SER A 62 6.22 -10.48 5.36
C SER A 62 7.11 -11.69 5.64
N LEU A 63 8.39 -11.60 5.30
CA LEU A 63 9.35 -12.67 5.53
C LEU A 63 9.46 -13.00 7.02
N TYR A 64 9.51 -11.98 7.88
CA TYR A 64 9.50 -12.16 9.33
C TYR A 64 8.23 -12.90 9.80
N PHE A 65 7.04 -12.44 9.40
CA PHE A 65 5.78 -13.03 9.85
C PHE A 65 5.57 -14.46 9.35
N ILE A 66 5.96 -14.75 8.10
CA ILE A 66 5.89 -16.09 7.53
C ILE A 66 6.85 -17.04 8.26
N ARG A 67 8.10 -16.61 8.51
CA ARG A 67 9.11 -17.46 9.18
C ARG A 67 8.76 -17.76 10.64
N ASN A 68 8.06 -16.85 11.32
CA ASN A 68 7.58 -17.05 12.68
C ASN A 68 6.24 -17.79 12.76
N GLY A 69 5.67 -18.23 11.63
CA GLY A 69 4.42 -18.99 11.60
C GLY A 69 3.17 -18.17 11.91
N LEU A 70 3.26 -16.83 11.94
CA LEU A 70 2.13 -15.93 12.16
C LEU A 70 1.22 -15.84 10.92
N VAL A 71 1.75 -16.20 9.75
CA VAL A 71 1.01 -16.18 8.49
C VAL A 71 1.28 -17.43 7.65
N SER A 72 0.21 -18.09 7.21
CA SER A 72 0.23 -19.21 6.27
C SER A 72 -0.08 -18.73 4.86
N LEU A 73 0.91 -18.80 3.95
CA LEU A 73 0.70 -18.44 2.53
C LEU A 73 -0.36 -19.32 1.85
N LYS A 74 -0.51 -20.57 2.30
CA LYS A 74 -1.50 -21.51 1.77
C LYS A 74 -2.92 -21.05 2.06
N GLU A 75 -3.16 -20.50 3.25
CA GLU A 75 -4.45 -19.93 3.65
C GLU A 75 -4.73 -18.62 2.89
N MET A 76 -3.70 -17.82 2.67
CA MET A 76 -3.83 -16.52 2.01
C MET A 76 -3.84 -16.58 0.48
N ARG A 77 -3.69 -17.75 -0.14
CA ARG A 77 -3.52 -17.89 -1.60
C ARG A 77 -4.55 -17.14 -2.45
N LEU A 78 -5.82 -17.16 -2.03
CA LEU A 78 -6.89 -16.45 -2.75
C LEU A 78 -6.77 -14.94 -2.58
N ALA A 79 -6.51 -14.47 -1.36
CA ALA A 79 -6.32 -13.05 -1.09
C ALA A 79 -5.11 -12.51 -1.87
N ILE A 80 -3.99 -13.24 -1.86
CA ILE A 80 -2.79 -12.93 -2.65
C ILE A 80 -3.14 -12.84 -4.14
N PHE A 81 -3.84 -13.84 -4.68
CA PHE A 81 -4.22 -13.85 -6.09
C PHE A 81 -5.09 -12.65 -6.49
N PHE A 82 -6.18 -12.40 -5.77
CA PHE A 82 -7.07 -11.28 -6.09
C PHE A 82 -6.43 -9.92 -5.82
N THR A 83 -5.59 -9.79 -4.79
CA THR A 83 -4.80 -8.57 -4.56
C THR A 83 -3.80 -8.31 -5.66
N PHE A 84 -3.12 -9.34 -6.16
CA PHE A 84 -2.22 -9.22 -7.31
C PHE A 84 -2.97 -8.72 -8.56
N ILE A 85 -4.09 -9.36 -8.90
CA ILE A 85 -4.91 -8.98 -10.06
C ILE A 85 -5.46 -7.57 -9.90
N GLY A 86 -6.01 -7.24 -8.73
CA GLY A 86 -6.49 -5.89 -8.44
C GLY A 86 -5.38 -4.85 -8.62
N ALA A 87 -4.22 -5.07 -8.01
CA ALA A 87 -3.09 -4.16 -8.09
C ALA A 87 -2.53 -4.02 -9.51
N ALA A 88 -2.47 -5.10 -10.28
CA ALA A 88 -2.09 -5.04 -11.69
C ALA A 88 -3.05 -4.14 -12.49
N ILE A 89 -4.37 -4.35 -12.33
CA ILE A 89 -5.39 -3.53 -12.99
C ILE A 89 -5.30 -2.06 -12.54
N GLY A 90 -5.08 -1.81 -11.24
CA GLY A 90 -4.94 -0.45 -10.70
C GLY A 90 -3.69 0.26 -11.23
N ALA A 91 -2.56 -0.43 -11.27
CA ALA A 91 -1.30 0.09 -11.79
C ALA A 91 -1.35 0.34 -13.31
N GLU A 92 -2.16 -0.43 -14.03
CA GLU A 92 -2.44 -0.19 -15.44
C GLU A 92 -3.38 1.01 -15.61
N ALA A 93 -4.44 1.10 -14.80
CA ALA A 93 -5.42 2.18 -14.86
C ALA A 93 -4.82 3.56 -14.59
N VAL A 94 -3.88 3.69 -13.64
CA VAL A 94 -3.26 4.99 -13.31
C VAL A 94 -2.47 5.58 -14.48
N GLN A 95 -1.98 4.74 -15.40
CA GLN A 95 -1.20 5.17 -16.55
C GLN A 95 -2.05 5.79 -17.66
N PHE A 96 -3.36 5.51 -17.68
CA PHE A 96 -4.31 6.12 -18.62
C PHE A 96 -4.85 7.47 -18.14
N ILE A 97 -4.43 7.94 -16.96
CA ILE A 97 -4.86 9.22 -16.41
C ILE A 97 -3.80 10.28 -16.68
N ASP A 98 -4.23 11.44 -17.17
CA ASP A 98 -3.34 12.57 -17.41
C ASP A 98 -2.66 13.04 -16.12
N ALA A 99 -1.36 13.33 -16.22
CA ALA A 99 -0.56 13.77 -15.09
C ALA A 99 -1.10 15.04 -14.40
N SER A 100 -1.77 15.93 -15.16
CA SER A 100 -2.44 17.12 -14.62
C SER A 100 -3.59 16.76 -13.67
N ILE A 101 -4.40 15.77 -14.03
CA ILE A 101 -5.48 15.24 -13.19
C ILE A 101 -4.90 14.60 -11.94
N LEU A 102 -3.85 13.78 -12.08
CA LEU A 102 -3.15 13.17 -10.93
C LEU A 102 -2.59 14.25 -9.98
N THR A 103 -2.02 15.32 -10.52
CA THR A 103 -1.43 16.41 -9.72
C THR A 103 -2.45 17.05 -8.79
N SER A 104 -3.70 17.21 -9.24
CA SER A 104 -4.78 17.74 -8.41
C SER A 104 -5.46 16.67 -7.54
N LEU A 105 -5.59 15.45 -8.05
CA LEU A 105 -6.31 14.36 -7.38
C LEU A 105 -5.53 13.80 -6.18
N ILE A 106 -4.22 13.59 -6.32
CA ILE A 106 -3.41 12.93 -5.29
C ILE A 106 -3.44 13.70 -3.96
N PRO A 107 -3.18 15.03 -3.91
CA PRO A 107 -3.22 15.77 -2.66
C PRO A 107 -4.59 15.69 -1.96
N VAL A 108 -5.68 15.76 -2.72
CA VAL A 108 -7.05 15.65 -2.18
C VAL A 108 -7.27 14.26 -1.56
N LEU A 109 -6.89 13.19 -2.26
CA LEU A 109 -6.99 11.83 -1.73
C LEU A 109 -6.14 11.65 -0.47
N LEU A 110 -4.90 12.16 -0.48
CA LEU A 110 -4.01 12.11 0.70
C LEU A 110 -4.64 12.80 1.91
N ILE A 111 -5.23 13.99 1.72
CA ILE A 111 -5.91 14.72 2.81
C ILE A 111 -7.10 13.92 3.32
N LEU A 112 -7.96 13.41 2.43
CA LEU A 112 -9.15 12.64 2.81
C LEU A 112 -8.80 11.38 3.60
N ILE A 113 -7.80 10.62 3.14
CA ILE A 113 -7.36 9.38 3.80
C ILE A 113 -6.66 9.70 5.13
N SER A 114 -5.85 10.75 5.17
CA SER A 114 -5.18 11.18 6.40
C SER A 114 -6.19 11.66 7.44
N LEU A 115 -7.20 12.45 7.03
CA LEU A 115 -8.29 12.88 7.91
C LEU A 115 -9.13 11.69 8.36
N TYR A 116 -9.42 10.74 7.48
CA TYR A 116 -10.09 9.50 7.87
C TYR A 116 -9.30 8.79 8.96
N PHE A 117 -8.00 8.54 8.80
CA PHE A 117 -7.20 7.86 9.83
C PHE A 117 -7.00 8.68 11.11
N LEU A 118 -7.02 10.01 11.02
CA LEU A 118 -6.90 10.90 12.17
C LEU A 118 -8.19 10.95 13.00
N LEU A 119 -9.35 10.91 12.35
CA LEU A 119 -10.67 11.05 12.97
C LEU A 119 -11.37 9.71 13.19
N ALA A 120 -10.91 8.64 12.56
CA ALA A 120 -11.49 7.32 12.69
C ALA A 120 -11.37 6.86 14.15
N PRO A 121 -12.44 6.31 14.73
CA PRO A 121 -12.35 5.72 16.05
C PRO A 121 -11.35 4.56 16.03
N PRO A 122 -10.62 4.31 17.14
CA PRO A 122 -9.70 3.18 17.22
C PRO A 122 -10.43 1.89 16.86
N THR A 123 -9.86 1.13 15.93
CA THR A 123 -10.42 -0.16 15.54
C THR A 123 -10.42 -1.06 16.77
N ARG A 124 -11.61 -1.39 17.29
CA ARG A 124 -11.73 -2.27 18.46
C ARG A 124 -11.23 -3.65 18.07
N GLU A 125 -10.23 -4.15 18.81
CA GLU A 125 -9.79 -5.52 18.68
C GLU A 125 -10.98 -6.45 18.94
N SER A 126 -11.33 -7.25 17.95
CA SER A 126 -12.31 -8.31 18.15
C SER A 126 -11.59 -9.48 18.81
N SER A 127 -12.04 -9.89 19.99
CA SER A 127 -11.65 -11.18 20.56
C SER A 127 -12.25 -12.28 19.69
N HIS A 128 -11.40 -13.03 18.96
CA HIS A 128 -11.69 -14.22 18.13
C HIS A 128 -13.18 -14.47 17.79
N GLY A 129 -13.75 -13.61 16.94
CA GLY A 129 -15.12 -13.76 16.44
C GLY A 129 -15.19 -14.63 15.20
N LYS A 130 -16.39 -15.10 14.82
CA LYS A 130 -16.59 -15.71 13.49
C LYS A 130 -16.43 -14.62 12.42
N GLN A 131 -15.69 -14.93 11.36
CA GLN A 131 -15.56 -14.05 10.19
C GLN A 131 -16.95 -13.66 9.65
N LYS A 132 -17.13 -12.40 9.26
CA LYS A 132 -18.41 -11.91 8.71
C LYS A 132 -18.72 -12.51 7.34
N ILE A 133 -17.69 -12.85 6.58
CA ILE A 133 -17.75 -13.35 5.22
C ILE A 133 -16.74 -14.49 5.06
N SER A 134 -16.93 -15.34 4.04
CA SER A 134 -15.97 -16.41 3.73
C SER A 134 -14.63 -15.83 3.25
N ASP A 135 -13.54 -16.59 3.44
CA ASP A 135 -12.21 -16.21 2.97
C ASP A 135 -12.18 -15.90 1.46
N ALA A 136 -12.94 -16.63 0.65
CA ALA A 136 -13.04 -16.40 -0.79
C ALA A 136 -13.73 -15.07 -1.12
N MET A 137 -14.81 -14.73 -0.38
CA MET A 137 -15.51 -13.46 -0.55
C MET A 137 -14.63 -12.29 -0.07
N PHE A 138 -13.91 -12.46 1.04
CA PHE A 138 -12.94 -11.47 1.52
C PHE A 138 -11.85 -11.24 0.48
N ALA A 139 -11.28 -12.31 -0.07
CA ALA A 139 -10.25 -12.23 -1.09
C ALA A 139 -10.73 -11.48 -2.35
N LEU A 140 -11.91 -11.83 -2.87
CA LEU A 140 -12.48 -11.17 -4.05
C LEU A 140 -12.79 -9.69 -3.79
N THR A 141 -13.47 -9.40 -2.68
CA THR A 141 -13.96 -8.05 -2.37
C THR A 141 -12.85 -7.18 -1.80
N VAL A 142 -12.34 -7.47 -0.60
CA VAL A 142 -11.28 -6.70 0.06
C VAL A 142 -9.97 -6.86 -0.68
N GLY A 143 -9.54 -8.09 -0.94
CA GLY A 143 -8.27 -8.36 -1.62
C GLY A 143 -8.22 -7.68 -2.99
N GLY A 144 -9.25 -7.86 -3.81
CA GLY A 144 -9.35 -7.25 -5.14
C GLY A 144 -9.47 -5.72 -5.11
N SER A 145 -10.41 -5.15 -4.33
CA SER A 145 -10.65 -3.70 -4.31
C SER A 145 -9.52 -2.92 -3.66
N VAL A 146 -8.99 -3.38 -2.52
CA VAL A 146 -7.86 -2.73 -1.85
C VAL A 146 -6.58 -2.96 -2.65
N GLY A 147 -6.44 -4.12 -3.30
CA GLY A 147 -5.37 -4.35 -4.27
C GLY A 147 -5.41 -3.34 -5.42
N PHE A 148 -6.57 -3.13 -6.03
CA PHE A 148 -6.76 -2.10 -7.08
C PHE A 148 -6.40 -0.70 -6.58
N TYR A 149 -6.94 -0.30 -5.43
CA TYR A 149 -6.60 0.97 -4.80
C TYR A 149 -5.08 1.09 -4.56
N ASP A 150 -4.45 0.02 -4.11
CA ASP A 150 -3.03 0.03 -3.84
C ASP A 150 -2.22 0.20 -5.13
N GLY A 151 -2.52 -0.59 -6.16
CA GLY A 151 -1.84 -0.48 -7.46
C GLY A 151 -2.05 0.88 -8.13
N PHE A 152 -3.23 1.47 -7.98
CA PHE A 152 -3.58 2.77 -8.54
C PHE A 152 -2.95 3.94 -7.79
N PHE A 153 -3.04 3.94 -6.45
CA PHE A 153 -2.66 5.07 -5.60
C PHE A 153 -1.60 4.66 -4.58
N GLY A 154 -1.96 3.84 -3.59
CA GLY A 154 -0.99 3.20 -2.69
C GLY A 154 -0.84 3.74 -1.26
N PRO A 155 -0.84 5.05 -0.98
CA PRO A 155 -0.74 5.56 0.39
C PRO A 155 -1.80 5.00 1.35
N GLY A 156 -1.39 4.57 2.54
CA GLY A 156 -2.31 4.11 3.58
C GLY A 156 -2.91 2.71 3.37
N THR A 157 -2.53 1.98 2.32
CA THR A 157 -3.06 0.64 2.02
C THR A 157 -2.87 -0.34 3.17
N GLY A 158 -1.72 -0.33 3.85
CA GLY A 158 -1.52 -1.25 4.98
C GLY A 158 -2.48 -0.97 6.14
N SER A 159 -2.73 0.30 6.43
CA SER A 159 -3.76 0.65 7.41
C SER A 159 -5.16 0.19 6.96
N ILE A 160 -5.49 0.36 5.67
CA ILE A 160 -6.78 -0.08 5.10
C ILE A 160 -6.94 -1.61 5.20
N PHE A 161 -5.95 -2.40 4.74
CA PHE A 161 -6.00 -3.86 4.85
C PHE A 161 -6.11 -4.31 6.31
N THR A 162 -5.37 -3.68 7.23
CA THR A 162 -5.39 -4.03 8.65
C THR A 162 -6.78 -3.77 9.23
N VAL A 163 -7.39 -2.62 8.93
CA VAL A 163 -8.77 -2.32 9.33
C VAL A 163 -9.74 -3.35 8.76
N CYS A 164 -9.62 -3.75 7.48
CA CYS A 164 -10.47 -4.77 6.89
C CYS A 164 -10.30 -6.14 7.58
N PHE A 165 -9.08 -6.56 7.88
CA PHE A 165 -8.83 -7.82 8.58
C PHE A 165 -9.38 -7.80 10.02
N VAL A 166 -9.26 -6.69 10.74
CA VAL A 166 -9.82 -6.57 12.10
C VAL A 166 -11.35 -6.50 12.05
N ALA A 167 -11.92 -5.61 11.23
CA ALA A 167 -13.36 -5.30 11.25
C ALA A 167 -14.24 -6.34 10.53
N ILE A 168 -13.69 -7.04 9.52
CA ILE A 168 -14.43 -8.02 8.70
C ILE A 168 -13.92 -9.43 8.97
N GLY A 169 -12.60 -9.60 9.04
CA GLY A 169 -11.95 -10.88 9.31
C GLY A 169 -11.92 -11.28 10.78
N HIS A 170 -12.23 -10.37 11.71
CA HIS A 170 -12.20 -10.59 13.16
C HIS A 170 -10.83 -11.09 13.68
N PHE A 171 -9.75 -10.65 13.02
CA PHE A 171 -8.39 -10.92 13.46
C PHE A 171 -7.95 -9.98 14.58
N SER A 172 -7.02 -10.44 15.42
CA SER A 172 -6.28 -9.55 16.31
C SER A 172 -5.51 -8.52 15.49
N LEU A 173 -5.14 -7.38 16.08
CA LEU A 173 -4.39 -6.35 15.36
C LEU A 173 -3.03 -6.87 14.87
N VAL A 174 -2.41 -7.78 15.63
CA VAL A 174 -1.15 -8.43 15.26
C VAL A 174 -1.34 -9.35 14.05
N ASP A 175 -2.34 -10.24 14.07
CA ASP A 175 -2.62 -11.16 12.96
C ASP A 175 -3.04 -10.40 11.70
N ALA A 176 -3.85 -9.36 11.86
CA ALA A 176 -4.27 -8.48 10.79
C ALA A 176 -3.07 -7.78 10.15
N THR A 177 -2.19 -7.19 10.96
CA THR A 177 -0.97 -6.53 10.48
C THR A 177 -0.08 -7.53 9.73
N ALA A 178 0.10 -8.73 10.27
CA ALA A 178 0.94 -9.75 9.66
C ALA A 178 0.44 -10.16 8.27
N ARG A 179 -0.87 -10.42 8.12
CA ARG A 179 -1.51 -10.72 6.84
C ARG A 179 -1.45 -9.53 5.88
N THR A 180 -1.68 -8.33 6.39
CA THR A 180 -1.57 -7.10 5.60
C THR A 180 -0.21 -6.97 4.93
N LYS A 181 0.91 -7.26 5.62
CA LYS A 181 2.23 -7.12 5.00
C LYS A 181 2.41 -8.02 3.79
N VAL A 182 1.88 -9.24 3.85
CA VAL A 182 1.91 -10.17 2.71
C VAL A 182 1.12 -9.60 1.53
N LEU A 183 -0.06 -9.02 1.79
CA LEU A 183 -0.86 -8.39 0.73
C LEU A 183 -0.23 -7.11 0.19
N ASN A 184 0.36 -6.26 1.04
CA ASN A 184 1.10 -5.06 0.60
C ASN A 184 2.30 -5.44 -0.26
N PHE A 185 3.06 -6.46 0.14
CA PHE A 185 4.18 -6.92 -0.68
C PHE A 185 3.69 -7.41 -2.03
N THR A 186 2.59 -8.18 -2.04
CA THR A 186 1.97 -8.70 -3.26
C THR A 186 1.52 -7.57 -4.20
N SER A 187 0.79 -6.58 -3.70
CA SER A 187 0.27 -5.47 -4.50
C SER A 187 1.37 -4.51 -4.95
N ASN A 188 2.37 -4.22 -4.11
CA ASN A 188 3.52 -3.42 -4.50
C ASN A 188 4.36 -4.12 -5.58
N PHE A 189 4.59 -5.43 -5.44
CA PHE A 189 5.29 -6.22 -6.45
C PHE A 189 4.52 -6.25 -7.78
N ALA A 190 3.20 -6.46 -7.73
CA ALA A 190 2.34 -6.37 -8.92
C ALA A 190 2.44 -4.97 -9.57
N ALA A 191 2.28 -3.90 -8.79
CA ALA A 191 2.36 -2.54 -9.32
C ALA A 191 3.71 -2.25 -9.97
N LEU A 192 4.83 -2.61 -9.34
CA LEU A 192 6.17 -2.39 -9.91
C LEU A 192 6.40 -3.18 -11.20
N THR A 193 5.94 -4.43 -11.28
CA THR A 193 6.11 -5.24 -12.50
C THR A 193 5.33 -4.66 -13.68
N PHE A 194 4.12 -4.15 -13.46
CA PHE A 194 3.30 -3.54 -14.51
C PHE A 194 3.73 -2.11 -14.88
N LEU A 195 4.17 -1.31 -13.90
CA LEU A 195 4.72 0.03 -14.16
C LEU A 195 6.06 -0.07 -14.94
N SER A 196 6.90 -1.06 -14.63
CA SER A 196 8.19 -1.25 -15.31
C SER A 196 8.06 -1.84 -16.71
N SER A 197 7.13 -2.78 -16.94
CA SER A 197 6.90 -3.34 -18.27
C SER A 197 6.43 -2.26 -19.27
N GLN A 198 5.57 -1.35 -18.82
CA GLN A 198 5.07 -0.23 -19.61
C GLN A 198 6.13 0.85 -19.85
N ALA A 199 6.99 1.15 -18.86
CA ALA A 199 8.14 2.04 -19.09
C ALA A 199 9.05 1.52 -20.22
N CYS A 200 9.23 0.20 -20.31
CA CYS A 200 10.01 -0.44 -21.37
C CYS A 200 9.31 -0.40 -22.74
N LEU A 201 7.98 -0.56 -22.78
CA LEU A 201 7.18 -0.51 -24.02
C LEU A 201 6.96 0.91 -24.54
N SER A 202 6.91 1.91 -23.65
CA SER A 202 6.56 3.29 -24.00
C SER A 202 7.75 4.09 -24.55
N GLY A 203 9.00 3.63 -24.38
CA GLY A 203 10.18 4.26 -24.99
C GLY A 203 10.26 5.78 -24.79
N ARG A 204 9.78 6.27 -23.64
CA ARG A 204 9.83 7.68 -23.22
C ARG A 204 10.85 7.87 -22.12
#